data_AF-A0A2C9LPV4-F1
#
_entry.id   AF-A0A2C9LPV4-F1
#
_cell.length_a   1.000
_cell.length_b   1.000
_cell.length_c   1.000
_cell.angle_alpha   90.00
_cell.angle_beta   90.00
_cell.angle_gamma   90.00
#
_symmetry.space_group_name_H-M   'P 1'
#
loop_
_entity.id
_entity.type
_entity.pdbx_description
1 polymer ?
#
loop_
_entity_poly.entity_id
_entity_poly.type
_entity_poly.pdbx_seq_one_letter_code
_entity_poly.pdbx_strand_id
1 'polypeptide(L)'
;MVSSHPIYVPVGHTDEIFAIFDTISYVKGAAVIRMMKHFLGDETFTKGMSLYLTSNQYSDASHDDLWASLTEQVVLDNKTLDVKEVMDTWILQMNYPLVTVTRDDNSNATLRVRQERFLLNRNAADPGKYTSPFNYTWNIPLTFASSLTVNFDPTEEDVYWLWKDEESKSISYGDLAPSDSDMSWFICNVDLIGFYRVNYDLSNWQALAKQLKTDHSVIPIVNRLQLINDAWNLYKSGYLELETAFLNYGIP
;
A
#
# COMPACT_ATOMS: atom_id res chain seq x y z
N MET A 1 -11.87 -0.91 20.29
CA MET A 1 -10.56 -0.49 20.79
C MET A 1 -9.54 -0.81 19.70
N VAL A 2 -8.69 0.13 19.30
CA VAL A 2 -7.64 -0.12 18.32
C VAL A 2 -6.54 -0.93 19.02
N SER A 3 -6.41 -2.21 18.69
CA SER A 3 -5.35 -3.09 19.19
C SER A 3 -4.29 -3.23 18.12
N SER A 4 -3.34 -2.29 18.05
CA SER A 4 -2.20 -2.29 17.13
C SER A 4 -1.02 -1.55 17.77
N HIS A 5 0.18 -1.76 17.23
CA HIS A 5 1.39 -1.03 17.57
C HIS A 5 2.25 -0.79 16.31
N PRO A 6 3.20 0.17 16.34
CA PRO A 6 4.24 0.29 15.32
C PRO A 6 5.07 -0.99 15.18
N ILE A 7 5.78 -1.19 14.07
CA ILE A 7 6.73 -2.32 13.96
C ILE A 7 7.90 -2.08 14.91
N TYR A 8 8.44 -0.86 14.93
CA TYR A 8 9.47 -0.46 15.87
C TYR A 8 8.85 0.11 17.15
N VAL A 9 9.06 -0.57 18.27
CA VAL A 9 8.60 -0.15 19.60
C VAL A 9 9.80 -0.17 20.55
N PRO A 10 10.11 0.94 21.25
CA PRO A 10 11.09 0.91 22.33
C PRO A 10 10.61 -0.05 23.43
N VAL A 11 11.43 -1.04 23.78
CA VAL A 11 11.13 -2.03 24.83
C VAL A 11 11.97 -1.69 26.06
N GLY A 12 11.30 -1.40 27.17
CA GLY A 12 11.95 -1.05 28.44
C GLY A 12 11.94 -2.18 29.47
N HIS A 13 10.96 -3.08 29.38
CA HIS A 13 10.79 -4.21 30.30
C HIS A 13 10.68 -5.56 29.59
N THR A 14 11.15 -6.63 30.23
CA THR A 14 11.24 -7.97 29.65
C THR A 14 9.91 -8.53 29.17
N ASP A 15 8.79 -8.16 29.79
CA ASP A 15 7.46 -8.65 29.43
C ASP A 15 6.96 -8.03 28.11
N GLU A 16 7.49 -6.86 27.74
CA GLU A 16 7.18 -6.20 26.46
C GLU A 16 7.91 -6.86 25.29
N ILE A 17 9.00 -7.61 25.56
CA ILE A 17 9.74 -8.37 24.53
C ILE A 17 8.84 -9.42 23.89
N PHE A 18 8.07 -10.18 24.68
CA PHE A 18 7.17 -11.19 24.12
C PHE A 18 5.97 -10.58 23.39
N ALA A 19 5.58 -9.36 23.77
CA ALA A 19 4.46 -8.66 23.13
C ALA A 19 4.79 -8.19 21.70
N ILE A 20 6.07 -8.01 21.36
CA ILE A 20 6.49 -7.63 19.99
C ILE A 20 6.74 -8.85 19.08
N PHE A 21 6.78 -10.09 19.59
CA PHE A 21 6.84 -11.31 18.78
C PHE A 21 5.44 -11.71 18.28
N ASP A 22 4.77 -10.81 17.57
CA ASP A 22 3.38 -10.97 17.16
C ASP A 22 3.22 -10.93 15.62
N THR A 23 1.97 -11.00 15.16
CA THR A 23 1.66 -10.92 13.73
C THR A 23 2.11 -9.61 13.08
N ILE A 24 2.29 -8.51 13.82
CA ILE A 24 2.77 -7.24 13.26
C ILE A 24 4.24 -7.38 12.87
N SER A 25 5.10 -7.86 13.77
CA SER A 25 6.53 -8.02 13.45
C SER A 25 6.77 -8.97 12.28
N TYR A 26 6.03 -10.08 12.21
CA TYR A 26 6.22 -11.07 11.14
C TYR A 26 5.49 -10.72 9.83
N VAL A 27 4.18 -10.47 9.88
CA VAL A 27 3.36 -10.31 8.66
C VAL A 27 3.47 -8.90 8.10
N LYS A 28 3.32 -7.85 8.95
CA LYS A 28 3.50 -6.47 8.48
C LYS A 28 4.95 -6.22 8.09
N GLY A 29 5.91 -6.73 8.88
CA GLY A 29 7.33 -6.66 8.55
C GLY A 29 7.65 -7.23 7.17
N ALA A 30 7.24 -8.47 6.90
CA ALA A 30 7.48 -9.11 5.60
C ALA A 30 6.79 -8.39 4.43
N ALA A 31 5.56 -7.92 4.61
CA ALA A 31 4.84 -7.20 3.56
C ALA A 31 5.48 -5.84 3.25
N VAL A 32 5.93 -5.11 4.27
CA VAL A 32 6.64 -3.83 4.12
C VAL A 32 8.01 -4.03 3.45
N ILE A 33 8.72 -5.12 3.75
CA ILE A 33 9.96 -5.49 3.03
C ILE A 33 9.68 -5.84 1.56
N ARG A 34 8.62 -6.59 1.25
CA ARG A 34 8.22 -6.91 -0.15
C ARG A 34 7.93 -5.63 -0.94
N MET A 35 7.18 -4.71 -0.35
CA MET A 35 6.91 -3.39 -0.94
C MET A 35 8.21 -2.60 -1.17
N MET A 36 9.13 -2.62 -0.20
CA MET A 36 10.43 -1.96 -0.32
C MET A 36 11.30 -2.54 -1.43
N LYS A 37 11.38 -3.86 -1.52
CA LYS A 37 12.08 -4.54 -2.63
C LYS A 37 11.52 -4.10 -3.97
N HIS A 38 10.20 -4.01 -4.11
CA HIS A 38 9.55 -3.61 -5.35
C HIS A 38 9.90 -2.19 -5.78
N PHE A 39 9.73 -1.18 -4.91
CA PHE A 39 10.03 0.21 -5.32
C PHE A 39 11.52 0.50 -5.49
N LEU A 40 12.41 -0.31 -4.87
CA LEU A 40 13.85 -0.20 -5.09
C LEU A 40 14.31 -0.90 -6.37
N GLY A 41 13.60 -1.94 -6.79
CA GLY A 41 14.06 -2.88 -7.80
C GLY A 41 14.95 -3.97 -7.22
N ASP A 42 14.90 -5.16 -7.82
CA ASP A 42 15.54 -6.37 -7.31
C ASP A 42 17.07 -6.24 -7.18
N GLU A 43 17.71 -5.58 -8.14
CA GLU A 43 19.16 -5.40 -8.16
C GLU A 43 19.63 -4.47 -7.04
N THR A 44 19.05 -3.27 -6.94
CA THR A 44 19.36 -2.27 -5.90
C THR A 44 19.08 -2.84 -4.51
N PHE A 45 17.94 -3.49 -4.31
CA PHE A 45 17.62 -4.14 -3.04
C PHE A 45 18.65 -5.20 -2.66
N THR A 46 19.01 -6.09 -3.58
CA THR A 46 19.94 -7.20 -3.31
C THR A 46 21.35 -6.69 -2.99
N LYS A 47 21.86 -5.73 -3.75
CA LYS A 47 23.17 -5.13 -3.49
C LYS A 47 23.18 -4.36 -2.15
N GLY A 48 22.13 -3.61 -1.84
CA GLY A 48 22.03 -2.86 -0.59
C GLY A 48 21.90 -3.78 0.63
N MET A 49 21.20 -4.92 0.49
CA MET A 49 21.19 -5.97 1.52
C MET A 49 22.58 -6.61 1.70
N SER A 50 23.31 -6.85 0.60
CA SER A 50 24.69 -7.35 0.69
C SER A 50 25.56 -6.36 1.45
N LEU A 51 25.47 -5.06 1.12
CA LEU A 51 26.20 -3.99 1.80
C LEU A 51 25.88 -3.97 3.29
N TYR A 52 24.59 -3.96 3.65
CA TYR A 52 24.12 -4.01 5.03
C TYR A 52 24.73 -5.17 5.82
N LEU A 53 24.66 -6.39 5.29
CA LEU A 53 25.17 -7.58 5.96
C LEU A 53 26.69 -7.53 6.12
N THR A 54 27.42 -7.05 5.12
CA THR A 54 28.88 -6.96 5.18
C THR A 54 29.37 -5.85 6.11
N SER A 55 28.68 -4.71 6.16
CA SER A 55 29.06 -3.57 7.01
C SER A 55 28.80 -3.84 8.49
N ASN A 56 27.78 -4.65 8.80
CA ASN A 56 27.36 -4.96 10.17
C ASN A 56 27.80 -6.36 10.64
N GLN A 57 28.68 -7.04 9.89
CA GLN A 57 29.10 -8.40 10.23
C GLN A 57 29.74 -8.47 11.63
N TYR A 58 29.39 -9.50 12.39
CA TYR A 58 29.88 -9.75 13.76
C TYR A 58 29.59 -8.62 14.77
N SER A 59 28.60 -7.77 14.48
CA SER A 59 28.10 -6.70 15.34
C SER A 59 26.57 -6.73 15.42
N ASP A 60 26.01 -5.86 16.24
CA ASP A 60 24.58 -5.55 16.28
C ASP A 60 24.21 -4.49 15.23
N ALA A 61 22.93 -4.41 14.87
CA ALA A 61 22.40 -3.44 13.93
C ALA A 61 21.01 -2.94 14.36
N SER A 62 20.69 -1.73 13.93
CA SER A 62 19.39 -1.08 14.06
C SER A 62 18.70 -0.95 12.70
N HIS A 63 17.44 -0.48 12.70
CA HIS A 63 16.74 -0.19 11.45
C HIS A 63 17.42 0.92 10.63
N ASP A 64 18.08 1.87 11.29
CA ASP A 64 18.80 2.95 10.63
C ASP A 64 20.02 2.46 9.85
N ASP A 65 20.69 1.41 10.32
CA ASP A 65 21.83 0.79 9.61
C ASP A 65 21.38 0.13 8.30
N LEU A 66 20.18 -0.47 8.30
CA LEU A 66 19.55 -1.03 7.10
C LEU A 66 19.18 0.08 6.12
N TRP A 67 18.54 1.15 6.58
CA TRP A 67 18.17 2.28 5.74
C TRP A 67 19.40 2.95 5.14
N ALA A 68 20.45 3.18 5.92
CA ALA A 68 21.69 3.77 5.45
C ALA A 68 22.31 2.95 4.30
N SER A 69 22.40 1.63 4.46
CA SER A 69 22.97 0.74 3.44
C SER A 69 22.14 0.71 2.15
N LEU A 70 20.81 0.70 2.27
CA LEU A 70 19.93 0.72 1.09
C LEU A 70 19.96 2.09 0.39
N THR A 71 19.94 3.19 1.14
CA THR A 71 20.07 4.55 0.56
C THR A 71 21.43 4.74 -0.11
N GLU A 72 22.51 4.22 0.47
CA GLU A 72 23.84 4.23 -0.18
C GLU A 72 23.79 3.50 -1.52
N GLN A 73 23.19 2.31 -1.57
CA GLN A 73 23.06 1.56 -2.82
C GLN A 73 22.17 2.26 -3.86
N VAL A 74 21.09 2.91 -3.44
CA VAL A 74 20.23 3.72 -4.32
C VAL A 74 21.06 4.82 -5.01
N VAL A 75 21.92 5.51 -4.26
CA VAL A 75 22.82 6.54 -4.80
C VAL A 75 23.84 5.94 -5.77
N LEU A 76 24.42 4.77 -5.45
CA LEU A 76 25.36 4.08 -6.32
C LEU A 76 24.74 3.65 -7.66
N ASP A 77 23.45 3.29 -7.66
CA ASP A 77 22.69 2.95 -8.86
C ASP A 77 22.11 4.18 -9.60
N ASN A 78 22.52 5.41 -9.23
CA ASN A 78 22.06 6.70 -9.79
C ASN A 78 20.55 6.93 -9.68
N LYS A 79 19.91 6.34 -8.67
CA LYS A 79 18.51 6.60 -8.30
C LYS A 79 18.48 7.68 -7.21
N THR A 80 17.36 8.39 -7.09
CA THR A 80 17.15 9.42 -6.06
C THR A 80 15.98 9.05 -5.19
N LEU A 81 16.26 8.42 -4.04
CA LEU A 81 15.26 8.08 -3.04
C LEU A 81 15.93 7.95 -1.68
N ASP A 82 15.39 8.60 -0.66
CA ASP A 82 15.80 8.34 0.72
C ASP A 82 14.95 7.20 1.30
N VAL A 83 15.57 6.04 1.48
CA VAL A 83 14.88 4.85 2.01
C VAL A 83 14.40 5.09 3.44
N LYS A 84 15.16 5.85 4.25
CA LYS A 84 14.75 6.17 5.62
C LYS A 84 13.48 7.01 5.62
N GLU A 85 13.44 8.05 4.78
CA GLU A 85 12.26 8.92 4.66
C GLU A 85 10.99 8.12 4.33
N VAL A 86 11.09 7.15 3.42
CA VAL A 86 9.95 6.28 3.08
C VAL A 86 9.61 5.34 4.23
N MET A 87 10.60 4.56 4.69
CA MET A 87 10.35 3.40 5.54
C MET A 87 10.01 3.75 6.98
N ASP A 88 10.49 4.89 7.49
CA ASP A 88 10.12 5.37 8.83
C ASP A 88 8.60 5.59 8.94
N THR A 89 7.95 6.05 7.86
CA THR A 89 6.49 6.19 7.84
C THR A 89 5.78 4.84 8.00
N TRP A 90 6.40 3.72 7.61
CA TRP A 90 5.79 2.39 7.69
C TRP A 90 6.02 1.69 9.03
N ILE A 91 7.20 1.91 9.65
CA ILE A 91 7.64 1.17 10.83
C ILE A 91 7.41 1.90 12.15
N LEU A 92 7.43 3.24 12.17
CA LEU A 92 7.34 4.05 13.40
C LEU A 92 5.91 4.42 13.82
N GLN A 93 4.91 4.01 13.05
CA GLN A 93 3.49 4.22 13.37
C GLN A 93 2.66 2.95 13.18
N MET A 94 1.58 2.86 13.96
CA MET A 94 0.67 1.72 13.93
C MET A 94 -0.30 1.80 12.73
N ASN A 95 -1.01 0.69 12.47
CA ASN A 95 -1.94 0.55 11.36
C ASN A 95 -1.27 0.73 9.98
N TYR A 96 -2.08 1.09 8.99
CA TYR A 96 -1.75 1.23 7.57
C TYR A 96 -2.77 2.16 6.90
N PRO A 97 -2.46 2.72 5.71
CA PRO A 97 -3.37 3.63 5.02
C PRO A 97 -4.48 2.90 4.26
N LEU A 98 -5.60 3.62 4.12
CA LEU A 98 -6.57 3.46 3.05
C LEU A 98 -6.24 4.47 1.96
N VAL A 99 -6.09 3.99 0.74
CA VAL A 99 -5.94 4.82 -0.46
C VAL A 99 -7.29 4.84 -1.19
N THR A 100 -7.93 6.00 -1.27
CA THR A 100 -9.12 6.19 -2.11
C THR A 100 -8.69 6.74 -3.46
N VAL A 101 -9.05 6.05 -4.54
CA VAL A 101 -8.73 6.44 -5.92
C VAL A 101 -10.02 6.74 -6.66
N THR A 102 -10.14 7.95 -7.20
CA THR A 102 -11.27 8.36 -8.04
C THR A 102 -10.75 8.92 -9.35
N ARG A 103 -11.57 8.88 -10.40
CA ARG A 103 -11.28 9.68 -11.60
C ARG A 103 -11.42 11.17 -11.27
N ASP A 104 -10.62 12.01 -11.92
CA ASP A 104 -10.82 13.46 -11.88
C ASP A 104 -11.93 13.82 -12.88
N ASP A 105 -12.96 14.53 -12.41
CA ASP A 105 -14.11 14.92 -13.24
C ASP A 105 -13.71 15.82 -14.43
N ASN A 106 -12.54 16.46 -14.35
CA ASN A 106 -12.06 17.42 -15.34
C ASN A 106 -11.17 16.80 -16.43
N SER A 107 -10.77 15.52 -16.29
CA SER A 107 -9.84 14.87 -17.22
C SER A 107 -10.05 13.36 -17.25
N ASN A 108 -10.30 12.83 -18.45
CA ASN A 108 -10.42 11.38 -18.67
C ASN A 108 -9.11 10.60 -18.43
N ALA A 109 -7.98 11.29 -18.24
CA ALA A 109 -6.64 10.70 -18.11
C ALA A 109 -6.00 10.99 -16.74
N THR A 110 -6.79 11.30 -15.71
CA THR A 110 -6.26 11.69 -14.40
C THR A 110 -6.99 10.96 -13.28
N LEU A 111 -6.21 10.39 -12.37
CA LEU A 111 -6.68 9.77 -11.14
C LEU A 111 -6.38 10.68 -9.96
N ARG A 112 -7.38 10.99 -9.15
CA ARG A 112 -7.18 11.60 -7.85
C ARG A 112 -7.01 10.52 -6.81
N VAL A 113 -5.88 10.54 -6.11
CA VAL A 113 -5.59 9.64 -4.99
C VAL A 113 -5.63 10.41 -3.68
N ARG A 114 -6.19 9.81 -2.64
CA ARG A 114 -6.21 10.36 -1.27
C ARG A 114 -5.84 9.28 -0.28
N GLN A 115 -5.01 9.62 0.71
CA GLN A 115 -4.66 8.71 1.81
C GLN A 115 -5.37 9.11 3.11
N GLU A 116 -5.76 8.13 3.90
CA GLU A 116 -6.22 8.29 5.28
C GLU A 116 -5.87 7.05 6.11
N ARG A 117 -5.75 7.18 7.43
CA ARG A 117 -5.53 6.02 8.32
C ARG A 117 -6.71 5.04 8.25
N PHE A 118 -6.46 3.79 7.89
CA PHE A 118 -7.52 2.78 7.92
C PHE A 118 -7.78 2.28 9.35
N LEU A 119 -9.05 2.33 9.77
CA LEU A 119 -9.54 1.76 11.02
C LEU A 119 -10.81 0.94 10.74
N LEU A 120 -10.90 -0.28 11.30
CA LEU A 120 -12.09 -1.12 11.15
C LEU A 120 -13.33 -0.45 11.77
N ASN A 121 -13.15 0.30 12.86
CA ASN A 121 -14.16 1.20 13.40
C ASN A 121 -13.63 2.63 13.29
N ARG A 122 -14.18 3.42 12.36
CA ARG A 122 -13.77 4.81 12.06
C ARG A 122 -13.90 5.75 13.26
N ASN A 123 -14.81 5.43 14.18
CA ASN A 123 -15.09 6.22 15.37
C ASN A 123 -14.36 5.69 16.61
N ALA A 124 -13.46 4.71 16.45
CA ALA A 124 -12.69 4.20 17.58
C ALA A 124 -11.77 5.30 18.11
N ALA A 125 -11.90 5.60 19.41
CA ALA A 125 -10.95 6.47 20.09
C ALA A 125 -9.54 5.87 20.04
N ASP A 126 -8.55 6.72 19.78
CA ASP A 126 -7.15 6.34 19.90
C ASP A 126 -6.83 6.18 21.41
N PRO A 127 -6.34 5.01 21.86
CA PRO A 127 -5.97 4.82 23.25
C PRO A 127 -4.81 5.72 23.71
N GLY A 128 -4.14 6.43 22.80
CA GLY A 128 -3.04 7.36 23.13
C GLY A 128 -1.75 6.65 23.58
N LYS A 129 -1.71 5.31 23.48
CA LYS A 129 -0.55 4.50 23.87
C LYS A 129 0.65 4.74 22.96
N TYR A 130 0.41 4.96 21.67
CA TYR A 130 1.46 5.28 20.70
C TYR A 130 1.06 6.52 19.90
N THR A 131 1.89 7.55 19.93
CA THR A 131 1.72 8.76 19.14
C THR A 131 2.38 8.57 17.78
N SER A 132 1.69 8.91 16.69
CA SER A 132 2.31 8.89 15.36
C SER A 132 3.18 10.14 15.17
N PRO A 133 4.47 9.99 14.81
CA PRO A 133 5.33 11.11 14.44
C PRO A 133 4.99 11.70 13.05
N PHE A 134 4.19 10.99 12.25
CA PHE A 134 3.82 11.37 10.89
C PHE A 134 2.33 11.67 10.74
N ASN A 135 1.62 11.90 11.85
CA ASN A 135 0.17 12.16 11.87
C ASN A 135 -0.66 11.15 11.04
N TYR A 136 -0.21 9.89 10.98
CA TYR A 136 -0.82 8.83 10.17
C TYR A 136 -0.95 9.16 8.68
N THR A 137 0.11 9.75 8.10
CA THR A 137 0.35 9.77 6.66
C THR A 137 1.60 8.97 6.31
N TRP A 138 1.66 8.46 5.08
CA TRP A 138 2.70 7.56 4.59
C TRP A 138 3.26 8.03 3.26
N ASN A 139 4.49 7.63 2.98
CA ASN A 139 5.07 7.66 1.65
C ASN A 139 4.68 6.38 0.92
N ILE A 140 3.68 6.47 0.05
CA ILE A 140 3.01 5.30 -0.54
C ILE A 140 3.44 5.11 -2.00
N PRO A 141 4.09 3.98 -2.34
CA PRO A 141 4.33 3.57 -3.72
C PRO A 141 3.06 2.98 -4.32
N LEU A 142 2.42 3.71 -5.23
CA LEU A 142 1.21 3.31 -5.92
C LEU A 142 1.54 2.66 -7.26
N THR A 143 0.86 1.57 -7.58
CA THR A 143 0.90 0.93 -8.90
C THR A 143 -0.51 0.83 -9.45
N PHE A 144 -0.67 0.90 -10.76
CA PHE A 144 -1.97 0.88 -11.43
C PHE A 144 -2.01 -0.09 -12.60
N ALA A 145 -3.17 -0.71 -12.79
CA ALA A 145 -3.55 -1.44 -13.99
C ALA A 145 -4.92 -0.96 -14.45
N SER A 146 -5.22 -1.07 -15.74
CA SER A 146 -6.53 -0.68 -16.27
C SER A 146 -7.04 -1.66 -17.32
N SER A 147 -8.27 -1.43 -17.76
CA SER A 147 -8.84 -2.18 -18.88
C SER A 147 -8.19 -1.88 -20.24
N LEU A 148 -7.48 -0.75 -20.39
CA LEU A 148 -6.70 -0.46 -21.62
C LEU A 148 -5.30 -1.05 -21.54
N THR A 149 -4.63 -0.89 -20.40
CA THR A 149 -3.29 -1.40 -20.14
C THR A 149 -3.36 -2.42 -19.00
N VAL A 150 -3.57 -3.67 -19.40
CA VAL A 150 -3.67 -4.83 -18.51
C VAL A 150 -2.25 -5.25 -18.08
N ASN A 151 -1.52 -4.36 -17.40
CA ASN A 151 -0.22 -4.66 -16.81
C ASN A 151 -0.39 -5.06 -15.34
N PHE A 152 -0.25 -6.36 -15.05
CA PHE A 152 -0.27 -6.89 -13.68
C PHE A 152 1.10 -7.33 -13.17
N ASP A 153 2.18 -6.90 -13.83
CA ASP A 153 3.57 -7.17 -13.45
C ASP A 153 4.37 -5.85 -13.47
N PRO A 154 4.07 -4.93 -12.53
CA PRO A 154 4.68 -3.61 -12.52
C PRO A 154 6.14 -3.71 -12.09
N THR A 155 6.99 -2.88 -12.67
CA THR A 155 8.39 -2.69 -12.28
C THR A 155 8.54 -1.51 -11.33
N GLU A 156 9.76 -1.24 -10.86
CA GLU A 156 10.03 -0.02 -10.10
C GLU A 156 9.75 1.28 -10.90
N GLU A 157 9.75 1.23 -12.23
CA GLU A 157 9.47 2.38 -13.10
C GLU A 157 7.98 2.72 -13.16
N ASP A 158 7.11 1.77 -12.80
CA ASP A 158 5.65 1.93 -12.81
C ASP A 158 5.10 2.51 -11.48
N VAL A 159 5.99 2.95 -10.59
CA VAL A 159 5.64 3.47 -9.26
C VAL A 159 5.27 4.95 -9.32
N TYR A 160 4.07 5.26 -8.85
CA TYR A 160 3.60 6.63 -8.61
C TYR A 160 3.62 6.94 -7.11
N TRP A 161 4.32 8.00 -6.71
CA TRP A 161 4.44 8.37 -5.31
C TRP A 161 3.31 9.27 -4.83
N LEU A 162 2.64 8.86 -3.75
CA LEU A 162 1.85 9.73 -2.87
C LEU A 162 2.63 9.96 -1.59
N TRP A 163 3.19 11.16 -1.43
CA TRP A 163 4.07 11.49 -0.30
C TRP A 163 3.26 11.81 0.96
N LYS A 164 3.88 11.62 2.14
CA LYS A 164 3.27 11.84 3.46
C LYS A 164 2.74 13.26 3.66
N ASP A 165 3.33 14.24 2.98
CA ASP A 165 2.94 15.65 3.06
C ASP A 165 1.78 15.99 2.09
N GLU A 166 1.35 15.01 1.28
CA GLU A 166 0.23 15.09 0.36
C GLU A 166 -0.96 14.27 0.91
N GLU A 167 -2.00 14.93 1.42
CA GLU A 167 -3.26 14.24 1.77
C GLU A 167 -3.93 13.66 0.50
N SER A 168 -3.88 14.41 -0.60
CA SER A 168 -4.36 13.98 -1.91
C SER A 168 -3.49 14.51 -3.05
N LYS A 169 -3.43 13.77 -4.15
CA LYS A 169 -2.66 14.08 -5.34
C LYS A 169 -3.41 13.69 -6.61
N SER A 170 -3.27 14.46 -7.68
CA SER A 170 -3.71 14.06 -9.01
C SER A 170 -2.56 13.43 -9.78
N ILE A 171 -2.77 12.22 -10.27
CA ILE A 171 -1.80 11.42 -11.05
C ILE A 171 -2.30 11.40 -12.49
N SER A 172 -1.45 11.85 -13.42
CA SER A 172 -1.70 11.68 -14.84
C SER A 172 -1.48 10.22 -15.21
N TYR A 173 -2.54 9.53 -15.60
CA TYR A 173 -2.53 8.13 -16.01
C TYR A 173 -3.27 8.02 -17.34
N GLY A 174 -2.49 8.04 -18.43
CA GLY A 174 -2.98 8.13 -19.81
C GLY A 174 -3.71 6.87 -20.30
N ASP A 175 -3.60 5.78 -19.55
CA ASP A 175 -4.11 4.46 -19.91
C ASP A 175 -5.49 4.21 -19.32
N LEU A 176 -6.35 5.22 -19.30
CA LEU A 176 -7.72 5.10 -18.84
C LEU A 176 -8.67 5.05 -20.03
N ALA A 177 -9.52 4.03 -20.05
CA ALA A 177 -10.66 4.03 -20.95
C ALA A 177 -11.56 5.25 -20.64
N PRO A 178 -12.33 5.74 -21.63
CA PRO A 178 -13.34 6.78 -21.41
C PRO A 178 -14.28 6.42 -20.26
N SER A 179 -14.66 7.39 -19.44
CA SER A 179 -15.48 7.17 -18.23
C SER A 179 -16.90 6.66 -18.53
N ASP A 180 -17.39 6.91 -19.74
CA ASP A 180 -18.67 6.42 -20.27
C ASP A 180 -18.61 4.98 -20.81
N SER A 181 -17.42 4.36 -20.85
CA SER A 181 -17.28 2.96 -21.22
C SER A 181 -17.69 2.05 -20.06
N ASP A 182 -18.58 1.12 -20.38
CA ASP A 182 -19.10 0.09 -19.48
C ASP A 182 -18.03 -0.80 -18.82
N MET A 183 -16.82 -0.88 -19.38
CA MET A 183 -15.70 -1.66 -18.87
C MET A 183 -14.47 -0.80 -18.58
N SER A 184 -14.69 0.43 -18.13
CA SER A 184 -13.65 1.43 -17.85
C SER A 184 -13.04 1.32 -16.44
N TRP A 185 -12.69 0.10 -16.03
CA TRP A 185 -12.13 -0.13 -14.70
C TRP A 185 -10.63 0.16 -14.64
N PHE A 186 -10.17 0.51 -13.44
CA PHE A 186 -8.78 0.53 -13.05
C PHE A 186 -8.61 -0.10 -11.67
N ILE A 187 -7.41 -0.64 -11.40
CA ILE A 187 -7.02 -1.27 -10.14
C ILE A 187 -5.76 -0.56 -9.65
N CYS A 188 -5.73 -0.21 -8.37
CA CYS A 188 -4.54 0.23 -7.66
C CYS A 188 -4.01 -0.90 -6.76
N ASN A 189 -2.72 -0.86 -6.45
CA ASN A 189 -2.00 -1.88 -5.68
C ASN A 189 -1.95 -3.23 -6.44
N VAL A 190 -1.40 -3.17 -7.64
CA VAL A 190 -1.20 -4.34 -8.50
C VAL A 190 -0.38 -5.42 -7.77
N ASP A 191 -0.81 -6.69 -7.89
CA ASP A 191 -0.24 -7.86 -7.20
C ASP A 191 -0.19 -7.76 -5.65
N LEU A 192 -0.96 -6.85 -5.06
CA LEU A 192 -1.01 -6.60 -3.61
C LEU A 192 0.41 -6.41 -3.02
N ILE A 193 1.25 -5.68 -3.75
CA ILE A 193 2.65 -5.42 -3.38
C ILE A 193 2.71 -4.45 -2.20
N GLY A 194 1.89 -3.41 -2.24
CA GLY A 194 1.83 -2.37 -1.21
C GLY A 194 1.03 -2.80 0.02
N PHE A 195 1.50 -2.39 1.21
CA PHE A 195 0.82 -2.69 2.47
C PHE A 195 -0.28 -1.69 2.80
N TYR A 196 -1.26 -1.54 1.91
CA TYR A 196 -2.38 -0.62 2.07
C TYR A 196 -3.65 -1.16 1.42
N ARG A 197 -4.81 -0.63 1.86
CA ARG A 197 -6.10 -0.96 1.27
C ARG A 197 -6.47 0.04 0.20
N VAL A 198 -7.29 -0.38 -0.75
CA VAL A 198 -7.78 0.50 -1.80
C VAL A 198 -9.30 0.61 -1.77
N ASN A 199 -9.80 1.84 -1.87
CA ASN A 199 -11.20 2.12 -2.17
C ASN A 199 -11.30 2.89 -3.50
N TYR A 200 -12.44 2.75 -4.16
CA TYR A 200 -12.75 3.40 -5.42
C TYR A 200 -14.10 4.10 -5.34
N ASP A 201 -14.38 4.99 -6.29
CA ASP A 201 -15.74 5.47 -6.52
C ASP A 201 -16.67 4.33 -6.99
N LEU A 202 -17.99 4.56 -6.86
CA LEU A 202 -19.01 3.56 -7.18
C LEU A 202 -18.95 3.09 -8.64
N SER A 203 -18.62 3.98 -9.57
CA SER A 203 -18.58 3.65 -11.01
C SER A 203 -17.46 2.65 -11.31
N ASN A 204 -16.28 2.84 -10.71
CA ASN A 204 -15.18 1.91 -10.86
C ASN A 204 -15.49 0.56 -10.18
N TRP A 205 -16.11 0.56 -8.99
CA TRP A 205 -16.56 -0.69 -8.35
C TRP A 205 -17.54 -1.48 -9.23
N GLN A 206 -18.48 -0.79 -9.88
CA GLN A 206 -19.42 -1.41 -10.81
C GLN A 206 -18.73 -1.96 -12.07
N ALA A 207 -17.79 -1.20 -12.65
CA ALA A 207 -17.01 -1.64 -13.80
C ALA A 207 -16.15 -2.88 -13.48
N LEU A 208 -15.50 -2.91 -12.32
CA LEU A 208 -14.77 -4.08 -11.82
C LEU A 208 -15.69 -5.29 -11.63
N ALA A 209 -16.85 -5.10 -11.01
CA ALA A 209 -17.83 -6.18 -10.83
C ALA A 209 -18.32 -6.73 -12.18
N LYS A 210 -18.53 -5.86 -13.18
CA LYS A 210 -18.91 -6.25 -14.54
C LYS A 210 -17.80 -7.05 -15.23
N GLN A 211 -16.54 -6.62 -15.11
CA GLN A 211 -15.39 -7.35 -15.61
C GLN A 211 -15.32 -8.75 -14.99
N LEU A 212 -15.41 -8.85 -13.66
CA LEU A 212 -15.34 -10.14 -12.96
C LEU A 212 -16.46 -11.10 -13.35
N LYS A 213 -17.67 -10.59 -13.61
CA LYS A 213 -18.80 -11.41 -14.09
C LYS A 213 -18.65 -11.83 -15.55
N THR A 214 -18.09 -10.96 -16.39
CA THR A 214 -17.96 -11.22 -17.83
C THR A 214 -16.77 -12.13 -18.12
N ASP A 215 -15.60 -11.77 -17.59
CA ASP A 215 -14.37 -12.55 -17.69
C ASP A 215 -13.44 -12.19 -16.52
N HIS A 216 -13.49 -13.00 -15.46
CA HIS A 216 -12.63 -12.82 -14.30
C HIS A 216 -11.16 -13.12 -14.60
N SER A 217 -10.82 -13.80 -15.70
CA SER A 217 -9.44 -14.22 -15.97
C SER A 217 -8.52 -13.06 -16.35
N VAL A 218 -9.10 -11.96 -16.84
CA VAL A 218 -8.39 -10.69 -17.16
C VAL A 218 -7.69 -10.10 -15.93
N ILE A 219 -8.30 -10.22 -14.75
CA ILE A 219 -7.71 -9.74 -13.48
C ILE A 219 -7.09 -10.94 -12.77
N PRO A 220 -5.77 -10.96 -12.48
CA PRO A 220 -5.11 -12.06 -11.79
C PRO A 220 -5.71 -12.38 -10.42
N ILE A 221 -5.52 -13.62 -9.99
CA ILE A 221 -6.10 -14.14 -8.74
C ILE A 221 -5.78 -13.28 -7.51
N VAL A 222 -4.56 -12.75 -7.42
CA VAL A 222 -4.12 -11.92 -6.29
C VAL A 222 -4.94 -10.63 -6.20
N ASN A 223 -5.11 -9.91 -7.31
CA ASN A 223 -5.92 -8.70 -7.32
C ASN A 223 -7.42 -8.99 -7.16
N ARG A 224 -7.93 -10.14 -7.64
CA ARG A 224 -9.31 -10.54 -7.33
C ARG A 224 -9.51 -10.75 -5.82
N LEU A 225 -8.55 -11.39 -5.14
CA LEU A 225 -8.58 -11.57 -3.69
C LEU A 225 -8.49 -10.23 -2.95
N GLN A 226 -7.63 -9.31 -3.43
CA GLN A 226 -7.57 -7.94 -2.91
C GLN A 226 -8.93 -7.26 -2.99
N LEU A 227 -9.56 -7.23 -4.17
CA LEU A 227 -10.86 -6.56 -4.37
C LEU A 227 -11.93 -7.10 -3.43
N ILE A 228 -12.00 -8.42 -3.27
CA ILE A 228 -12.93 -9.10 -2.36
C ILE A 228 -12.63 -8.72 -0.90
N ASN A 229 -11.37 -8.81 -0.48
CA ASN A 229 -10.95 -8.52 0.88
C ASN A 229 -11.16 -7.04 1.24
N ASP A 230 -10.83 -6.13 0.33
CA ASP A 230 -11.01 -4.68 0.52
C ASP A 230 -12.49 -4.33 0.58
N ALA A 231 -13.31 -4.80 -0.36
CA ALA A 231 -14.75 -4.56 -0.35
C ALA A 231 -15.41 -4.98 0.97
N TRP A 232 -15.06 -6.16 1.50
CA TRP A 232 -15.58 -6.65 2.78
C TRP A 232 -15.15 -5.80 3.98
N ASN A 233 -13.88 -5.39 4.02
CA ASN A 233 -13.36 -4.57 5.12
C ASN A 233 -13.88 -3.13 5.05
N LEU A 234 -14.04 -2.58 3.85
CA LEU A 234 -14.63 -1.25 3.62
C LEU A 234 -16.12 -1.22 3.97
N TYR A 235 -16.85 -2.30 3.70
CA TYR A 235 -18.22 -2.45 4.17
C TYR A 235 -18.28 -2.43 5.71
N LYS A 236 -17.46 -3.26 6.37
CA LYS A 236 -17.42 -3.33 7.84
C LYS A 236 -17.06 -2.01 8.51
N SER A 237 -16.22 -1.20 7.87
CA SER A 237 -15.83 0.12 8.38
C SER A 237 -16.72 1.26 7.90
N GLY A 238 -17.74 1.00 7.09
CA GLY A 238 -18.71 2.00 6.63
C GLY A 238 -18.20 2.94 5.54
N TYR A 239 -17.21 2.52 4.73
CA TYR A 239 -16.78 3.21 3.52
C TYR A 239 -17.53 2.75 2.27
N LEU A 240 -18.13 1.55 2.30
CA LEU A 240 -18.81 0.94 1.17
C LEU A 240 -20.20 0.43 1.60
N GLU A 241 -21.21 0.62 0.76
CA GLU A 241 -22.53 0.05 0.99
C GLU A 241 -22.52 -1.47 0.77
N LEU A 242 -23.41 -2.17 1.48
CA LEU A 242 -23.52 -3.63 1.39
C LEU A 242 -23.76 -4.07 -0.06
N GLU A 243 -24.67 -3.41 -0.77
CA GLU A 243 -25.00 -3.77 -2.15
C GLU A 243 -23.76 -3.74 -3.05
N THR A 244 -22.96 -2.68 -2.99
CA THR A 244 -21.71 -2.55 -3.74
C THR A 244 -20.69 -3.61 -3.35
N ALA A 245 -20.53 -3.90 -2.05
CA ALA A 245 -19.61 -4.94 -1.59
C ALA A 245 -19.98 -6.34 -2.11
N PHE A 246 -21.28 -6.60 -2.29
CA PHE A 246 -21.81 -7.87 -2.78
C PHE A 246 -21.97 -7.94 -4.31
N LEU A 247 -21.76 -6.86 -5.06
CA LEU A 247 -21.77 -6.88 -6.53
C LEU A 247 -20.80 -7.92 -7.11
N ASN A 248 -19.71 -8.20 -6.41
CA ASN A 248 -18.67 -9.18 -6.79
C ASN A 248 -19.03 -10.64 -6.47
N TYR A 249 -20.07 -10.88 -5.68
CA TYR A 249 -20.45 -12.21 -5.17
C TYR A 249 -21.66 -12.83 -5.88
N GLY A 250 -22.14 -12.21 -6.96
CA GLY A 250 -23.14 -12.79 -7.85
C GLY A 250 -22.58 -13.96 -8.65
N ILE A 251 -22.25 -15.05 -7.96
CA ILE A 251 -22.20 -16.40 -8.52
C ILE A 251 -23.66 -16.75 -8.85
N PRO A 252 -24.00 -17.19 -10.08
CA PRO A 252 -25.34 -17.70 -10.37
C PRO A 252 -25.74 -18.85 -9.44
#